data_AF-A0A0G8C1U1-F1
#
_entry.id   AF-A0A0G8C1U1-F1
#
_cell.length_a   1.000
_cell.length_b   1.000
_cell.length_c   1.000
_cell.angle_alpha   90.00
_cell.angle_beta   90.00
_cell.angle_gamma   90.00
#
_symmetry.space_group_name_H-M   'P 1'
#
loop_
_entity.id
_entity.type
_entity.pdbx_description
1 polymer ?
#
loop_
_entity_poly.entity_id
_entity_poly.type
_entity_poly.pdbx_seq_one_letter_code
_entity_poly.pdbx_strand_id
1 'polypeptide(L)'
;MKKHSTIIPWIIPLLFFVHNLEESFQMPQYLANQFSIHFITSRQFFIAIFVLTIFVLLIVFLYQLNFLSSIYWIIFIQGAIFFNSVQHIILFFIYRSYNPGVISAVFIMIFSIFFFSFEKHLIHKKQFIITLIFSLFAYPFIIWITLLFASYFHS
;
A
#
# COMPACT_ATOMS: atom_id res chain seq x y z
N MET A 1 27.82 -6.78 -5.08
CA MET A 1 26.74 -5.82 -4.76
C MET A 1 26.54 -5.81 -3.25
N LYS A 2 26.72 -4.66 -2.58
CA LYS A 2 26.43 -4.58 -1.13
C LYS A 2 24.93 -4.85 -0.94
N LYS A 3 24.59 -5.91 -0.22
CA LYS A 3 23.20 -6.23 0.13
C LYS A 3 22.67 -5.05 0.94
N HIS A 4 21.59 -4.42 0.49
CA HIS A 4 20.82 -3.48 1.31
C HIS A 4 20.43 -4.20 2.62
N SER A 5 20.26 -3.45 3.70
CA SER A 5 19.88 -3.99 5.02
C SER A 5 18.76 -5.02 4.86
N THR A 6 18.98 -6.24 5.37
CA THR A 6 18.01 -7.34 5.25
C THR A 6 16.70 -7.04 5.97
N ILE A 7 16.72 -6.15 6.96
CA ILE A 7 15.58 -5.85 7.84
C ILE A 7 14.65 -4.78 7.25
N ILE A 8 15.20 -3.77 6.56
CA ILE A 8 14.41 -2.60 6.12
C ILE A 8 13.22 -2.99 5.22
N PRO A 9 13.38 -3.87 4.21
CA PRO A 9 12.24 -4.27 3.37
C PRO A 9 11.12 -4.99 4.14
N TRP A 10 11.41 -5.65 5.28
CA TRP A 10 10.40 -6.34 6.09
C TRP A 10 9.46 -5.41 6.84
N ILE A 11 9.84 -4.14 7.00
CA ILE A 11 8.97 -3.12 7.61
C ILE A 11 7.77 -2.82 6.69
N ILE A 12 7.94 -2.98 5.38
CA ILE A 12 6.91 -2.71 4.36
C ILE A 12 5.66 -3.58 4.58
N PRO A 13 5.73 -4.93 4.55
CA PRO A 13 4.55 -5.77 4.75
C PRO A 13 3.98 -5.63 6.15
N LEU A 14 4.80 -5.33 7.16
CA LEU A 14 4.32 -5.10 8.53
C LEU A 14 3.45 -3.84 8.61
N LEU A 15 3.93 -2.71 8.10
CA LEU A 15 3.17 -1.46 8.10
C LEU A 15 1.90 -1.59 7.24
N PHE A 16 2.00 -2.27 6.10
CA PHE A 16 0.84 -2.51 5.25
C PHE A 16 -0.21 -3.41 5.91
N PHE A 17 0.21 -4.45 6.64
CA PHE A 17 -0.69 -5.28 7.43
C PHE A 17 -1.42 -4.45 8.50
N VAL A 18 -0.70 -3.63 9.27
CA VAL A 18 -1.30 -2.76 10.30
C VAL A 18 -2.29 -1.78 9.66
N HIS A 19 -1.97 -1.23 8.50
CA HIS A 19 -2.85 -0.33 7.77
C HIS A 19 -4.14 -1.01 7.30
N ASN A 20 -4.02 -2.16 6.63
CA ASN A 20 -5.17 -2.94 6.20
C ASN A 20 -6.03 -3.40 7.39
N LEU A 21 -5.40 -3.75 8.52
CA LEU A 21 -6.12 -4.08 9.75
C LEU A 21 -6.93 -2.89 10.26
N GLU A 22 -6.36 -1.69 10.29
CA GLU A 22 -7.07 -0.46 10.65
C GLU A 22 -8.26 -0.19 9.72
N GLU A 23 -8.06 -0.31 8.40
CA GLU A 23 -9.13 -0.14 7.40
C GLU A 23 -10.25 -1.17 7.56
N SER A 24 -9.90 -2.42 7.89
CA SER A 24 -10.84 -3.55 7.97
C SER A 24 -12.02 -3.31 8.92
N PHE A 25 -11.83 -2.46 9.94
CA PHE A 25 -12.86 -2.18 10.92
C PHE A 25 -14.01 -1.31 10.37
N GLN A 26 -13.71 -0.34 9.49
CA GLN A 26 -14.68 0.74 9.19
C GLN A 26 -14.67 1.23 7.74
N MET A 27 -13.73 0.81 6.88
CA MET A 27 -13.59 1.39 5.54
C MET A 27 -14.84 1.26 4.66
N PRO A 28 -15.55 0.12 4.59
CA PRO A 28 -16.80 0.03 3.83
C PRO A 28 -17.89 1.00 4.32
N GLN A 29 -18.02 1.16 5.64
CA GLN A 29 -18.99 2.10 6.22
C GLN A 29 -18.59 3.56 5.95
N TYR A 30 -17.29 3.87 6.02
CA TYR A 30 -16.77 5.18 5.67
C TYR A 30 -17.05 5.52 4.20
N LEU A 31 -16.82 4.58 3.28
CA LEU A 31 -17.14 4.73 1.86
C LEU A 31 -18.64 4.96 1.61
N ALA A 32 -19.50 4.23 2.32
CA ALA A 32 -20.95 4.42 2.26
C ALA A 32 -21.36 5.81 2.78
N ASN A 33 -20.78 6.27 3.89
CA ASN A 33 -21.19 7.52 4.54
C ASN A 33 -20.64 8.78 3.85
N GLN A 34 -19.39 8.76 3.36
CA GLN A 34 -18.72 9.94 2.79
C GLN A 34 -18.84 10.03 1.27
N PHE A 35 -18.99 8.89 0.58
CA PHE A 35 -18.98 8.83 -0.89
C PHE A 35 -20.23 8.14 -1.48
N SER A 36 -21.18 7.71 -0.65
CA SER A 36 -22.38 6.98 -1.09
C SER A 36 -22.05 5.69 -1.88
N ILE A 37 -20.91 5.06 -1.57
CA ILE A 37 -20.46 3.81 -2.18
C ILE A 37 -20.97 2.64 -1.34
N HIS A 38 -22.02 1.96 -1.82
CA HIS A 38 -22.68 0.85 -1.10
C HIS A 38 -22.43 -0.54 -1.70
N PHE A 39 -21.85 -0.61 -2.90
CA PHE A 39 -21.66 -1.89 -3.61
C PHE A 39 -20.44 -2.69 -3.10
N ILE A 40 -19.62 -2.12 -2.22
CA ILE A 40 -18.49 -2.82 -1.58
C ILE A 40 -18.93 -3.29 -0.20
N THR A 41 -19.01 -4.60 -0.01
CA THR A 41 -19.37 -5.16 1.29
C THR A 41 -18.16 -5.39 2.18
N SER A 42 -18.38 -5.53 3.49
CA SER A 42 -17.29 -5.80 4.44
C SER A 42 -16.55 -7.10 4.14
N ARG A 43 -17.25 -8.14 3.67
CA ARG A 43 -16.61 -9.42 3.31
C ARG A 43 -15.75 -9.28 2.06
N GLN A 44 -16.26 -8.60 1.02
CA GLN A 44 -15.50 -8.32 -0.20
C GLN A 44 -14.25 -7.50 0.11
N PHE A 45 -14.41 -6.43 0.90
CA PHE A 45 -13.29 -5.58 1.31
C PHE A 45 -12.24 -6.38 2.08
N PHE A 46 -12.66 -7.18 3.07
CA PHE A 46 -11.76 -8.01 3.87
C PHE A 46 -10.95 -8.99 3.01
N ILE A 47 -11.60 -9.69 2.07
CA ILE A 47 -10.91 -10.60 1.14
C ILE A 47 -9.90 -9.83 0.29
N ALA A 48 -10.27 -8.65 -0.22
CA ALA A 48 -9.37 -7.84 -1.05
C ALA A 48 -8.12 -7.40 -0.28
N ILE A 49 -8.28 -6.81 0.90
CA ILE A 49 -7.12 -6.38 1.72
C ILE A 49 -6.27 -7.57 2.17
N PHE A 50 -6.86 -8.74 2.40
CA PHE A 50 -6.13 -9.96 2.73
C PHE A 50 -5.26 -10.41 1.55
N VAL A 51 -5.83 -10.49 0.35
CA VAL A 51 -5.08 -10.84 -0.87
C VAL A 51 -3.95 -9.84 -1.13
N LEU A 52 -4.21 -8.54 -0.99
CA LEU A 52 -3.17 -7.51 -1.14
C LEU A 52 -2.05 -7.67 -0.11
N THR A 53 -2.39 -7.94 1.15
CA THR A 53 -1.40 -8.14 2.22
C THR A 53 -0.48 -9.31 1.89
N ILE A 54 -1.06 -10.45 1.48
CA ILE A 54 -0.28 -11.62 1.07
C ILE A 54 0.57 -11.32 -0.16
N PHE A 55 0.04 -10.58 -1.14
CA PHE A 55 0.79 -10.18 -2.32
C PHE A 55 2.02 -9.33 -1.97
N VAL A 56 1.86 -8.30 -1.13
CA VAL A 56 2.98 -7.47 -0.67
C VAL A 56 4.01 -8.29 0.10
N LEU A 57 3.55 -9.15 1.02
CA LEU A 57 4.43 -10.06 1.76
C LEU A 57 5.23 -10.97 0.82
N LEU A 58 4.57 -11.55 -0.19
CA LEU A 58 5.20 -12.45 -1.16
C LEU A 58 6.27 -11.72 -1.97
N ILE A 59 6.00 -10.50 -2.47
CA ILE A 59 6.99 -9.74 -3.24
C ILE A 59 8.24 -9.44 -2.39
N VAL A 60 8.05 -9.01 -1.14
CA VAL A 60 9.19 -8.75 -0.23
C VAL A 60 9.94 -10.04 0.10
N PHE A 61 9.24 -11.14 0.33
CA PHE A 61 9.86 -12.44 0.57
C PHE A 61 10.69 -12.92 -0.63
N LEU A 62 10.13 -12.86 -1.85
CA LEU A 62 10.83 -13.26 -3.08
C LEU A 62 12.04 -12.36 -3.37
N TYR A 63 11.96 -11.06 -3.05
CA TYR A 63 13.10 -10.15 -3.12
C TYR A 63 14.21 -10.57 -2.14
N GLN A 64 13.87 -10.93 -0.90
CA GLN A 64 14.84 -11.37 0.11
C GLN A 64 15.53 -12.69 -0.25
N LEU A 65 14.81 -13.59 -0.92
CA LEU A 65 15.35 -14.83 -1.48
C LEU A 65 16.18 -14.63 -2.76
N ASN A 66 16.31 -13.39 -3.25
CA ASN A 66 16.94 -13.02 -4.53
C ASN A 66 16.25 -13.61 -5.79
N PHE A 67 15.02 -14.12 -5.69
CA PHE A 67 14.22 -14.47 -6.88
C PHE A 67 13.82 -13.20 -7.66
N LEU A 68 13.55 -12.10 -6.94
CA LEU A 68 13.41 -10.77 -7.52
C LEU A 68 14.69 -9.98 -7.25
N SER A 69 15.54 -9.81 -8.26
CA SER A 69 16.85 -9.16 -8.09
C SER A 69 16.79 -7.63 -8.05
N SER A 70 15.68 -7.04 -8.49
CA SER A 70 15.54 -5.60 -8.69
C SER A 70 14.89 -4.91 -7.49
N ILE A 71 15.59 -3.93 -6.91
CA ILE A 71 15.07 -3.05 -5.85
C ILE A 71 13.86 -2.22 -6.33
N TYR A 72 13.69 -2.03 -7.64
CA TYR A 72 12.54 -1.30 -8.19
C TYR A 72 11.21 -1.98 -7.86
N TRP A 73 11.17 -3.29 -7.60
CA TRP A 73 9.97 -3.96 -7.09
C TRP A 73 9.59 -3.47 -5.69
N ILE A 74 10.58 -3.31 -4.82
CA ILE A 74 10.38 -2.80 -3.45
C ILE A 74 9.97 -1.33 -3.49
N ILE A 75 10.62 -0.52 -4.32
CA ILE A 75 10.25 0.89 -4.50
C ILE A 75 8.85 1.01 -5.08
N PHE A 76 8.48 0.13 -6.02
CA PHE A 76 7.16 0.13 -6.62
C PHE A 76 6.07 -0.12 -5.57
N ILE A 77 6.23 -1.17 -4.77
CA ILE A 77 5.29 -1.52 -3.71
C ILE A 77 5.24 -0.43 -2.64
N GLN A 78 6.39 0.03 -2.15
CA GLN A 78 6.44 1.10 -1.15
C GLN A 78 5.84 2.41 -1.71
N GLY A 79 6.04 2.70 -2.99
CA GLY A 79 5.44 3.83 -3.69
C GLY A 79 3.92 3.74 -3.70
N ALA A 80 3.37 2.57 -4.02
CA ALA A 80 1.92 2.36 -4.06
C ALA A 80 1.30 2.57 -2.67
N ILE A 81 1.92 2.00 -1.63
CA ILE A 81 1.49 2.13 -0.23
C ILE A 81 1.64 3.59 0.25
N PHE A 82 2.71 4.28 -0.14
CA PHE A 82 2.92 5.69 0.16
C PHE A 82 1.81 6.58 -0.43
N PHE A 83 1.49 6.42 -1.72
CA PHE A 83 0.46 7.26 -2.35
C PHE A 83 -0.94 7.00 -1.79
N ASN A 84 -1.24 5.74 -1.48
CA ASN A 84 -2.46 5.40 -0.75
C ASN A 84 -2.47 6.10 0.63
N SER A 85 -1.38 6.05 1.41
CA SER A 85 -1.30 6.76 2.70
C SER A 85 -1.47 8.27 2.58
N VAL A 86 -0.88 8.89 1.55
CA VAL A 86 -1.08 10.31 1.26
C VAL A 86 -2.56 10.61 1.00
N GLN A 87 -3.27 9.74 0.27
CA GLN A 87 -4.71 9.87 0.07
C GLN A 87 -5.48 9.85 1.39
N HIS A 88 -5.18 8.94 2.32
CA HIS A 88 -5.87 8.90 3.62
C HIS A 88 -5.69 10.21 4.41
N ILE A 89 -4.47 10.74 4.42
CA ILE A 89 -4.14 12.00 5.10
C ILE A 89 -4.86 13.19 4.44
N ILE A 90 -4.84 13.28 3.11
CA ILE A 90 -5.55 14.34 2.38
C ILE A 90 -7.05 14.30 2.69
N LEU A 91 -7.66 13.12 2.63
CA LEU A 91 -9.08 12.93 2.91
C LEU A 91 -9.43 13.30 4.35
N PHE A 92 -8.59 12.96 5.33
CA PHE A 92 -8.77 13.39 6.72
C PHE A 92 -8.85 14.92 6.84
N PHE A 93 -7.97 15.66 6.16
CA PHE A 93 -8.01 17.13 6.19
C PHE A 93 -9.21 17.73 5.43
N ILE A 94 -9.59 17.15 4.30
CA ILE A 94 -10.73 17.62 3.49
C ILE A 94 -12.04 17.40 4.24
N TYR A 95 -12.28 16.19 4.73
CA TYR A 95 -13.54 15.81 5.36
C TYR A 95 -13.59 16.14 6.86
N ARG A 96 -12.46 16.55 7.45
CA ARG A 96 -12.30 16.88 8.87
C ARG A 96 -12.86 15.79 9.79
N SER A 97 -12.76 14.55 9.34
CA SER A 97 -13.31 13.37 9.99
C SER A 97 -12.29 12.25 9.90
N TYR A 98 -12.40 11.31 10.84
CA TYR A 98 -11.55 10.14 10.83
C TYR A 98 -11.75 9.35 9.53
N ASN A 99 -10.67 9.15 8.79
CA ASN A 99 -10.60 8.25 7.65
C ASN A 99 -9.95 6.94 8.11
N PRO A 100 -10.62 5.78 8.03
CA PRO A 100 -10.02 4.50 8.37
C PRO A 100 -8.67 4.31 7.66
N GLY A 101 -7.62 3.96 8.42
CA GLY A 101 -6.26 3.85 7.88
C GLY A 101 -5.42 5.12 8.06
N VAL A 102 -5.97 6.24 8.53
CA VAL A 102 -5.21 7.49 8.68
C VAL A 102 -4.11 7.40 9.73
N ILE A 103 -4.30 6.64 10.82
CA ILE A 103 -3.31 6.56 11.90
C ILE A 103 -2.06 5.83 11.36
N SER A 104 -2.26 4.64 10.80
CA SER A 104 -1.21 3.87 10.13
C SER A 104 -0.63 4.59 8.92
N ALA A 105 -1.42 5.37 8.17
CA ALA A 105 -0.93 6.16 7.03
C ALA A 105 0.13 7.19 7.43
N VAL A 106 0.03 7.79 8.62
CA VAL A 106 1.07 8.70 9.15
C VAL A 106 2.40 7.96 9.33
N PHE A 107 2.37 6.77 9.92
CA PHE A 107 3.57 5.94 10.11
C PHE A 107 4.16 5.49 8.78
N ILE A 108 3.32 5.08 7.83
CA ILE A 108 3.74 4.72 6.47
C ILE A 108 4.38 5.91 5.78
N MET A 109 3.80 7.10 5.88
CA MET A 109 4.34 8.31 5.25
C MET A 109 5.74 8.63 5.78
N ILE A 110 5.92 8.62 7.10
CA ILE A 110 7.23 8.85 7.74
C ILE A 110 8.26 7.81 7.28
N PHE A 111 7.88 6.53 7.34
CA PHE A 111 8.75 5.44 6.88
C PHE A 111 9.11 5.57 5.40
N SER A 112 8.15 5.93 4.55
CA SER A 112 8.36 6.11 3.10
C SER A 112 9.36 7.23 2.82
N ILE A 113 9.23 8.37 3.51
CA ILE A 113 10.16 9.50 3.37
C ILE A 113 11.57 9.06 3.73
N PHE A 114 11.73 8.35 4.87
CA PHE A 114 13.02 7.80 5.28
C PHE A 114 13.58 6.81 4.25
N PHE A 115 12.78 5.83 3.83
CA PHE A 115 13.15 4.79 2.88
C PHE A 115 13.57 5.37 1.53
N PHE A 116 12.76 6.26 0.94
CA PHE A 116 13.07 6.90 -0.34
C PHE A 116 14.26 7.83 -0.27
N SER A 117 14.46 8.54 0.86
CA SER A 117 15.64 9.38 1.04
C SER A 117 16.91 8.55 1.04
N PHE A 118 16.90 7.39 1.71
CA PHE A 118 18.03 6.48 1.73
C PHE A 118 18.32 5.87 0.35
N GLU A 119 17.30 5.32 -0.31
CA GLU A 119 17.44 4.61 -1.59
C GLU A 119 17.75 5.52 -2.78
N LYS A 120 17.30 6.79 -2.75
CA LYS A 120 17.59 7.78 -3.81
C LYS A 120 19.09 8.03 -4.01
N HIS A 121 19.91 7.82 -2.98
CA HIS A 121 21.36 7.94 -3.09
C HIS A 121 22.03 6.76 -3.78
N LEU A 122 21.36 5.60 -3.83
CA LEU A 122 21.92 4.34 -4.31
C LEU A 122 21.45 3.99 -5.73
N ILE A 123 20.47 4.72 -6.26
CA ILE A 123 19.71 4.34 -7.46
C ILE A 123 19.66 5.49 -8.48
N HIS A 124 19.62 5.14 -9.78
CA HIS A 124 19.45 6.12 -10.84
C HIS A 124 18.14 6.92 -10.70
N LYS A 125 18.29 8.24 -10.54
CA LYS A 125 17.19 9.21 -10.33
C LYS A 125 16.05 9.08 -11.34
N LYS A 126 16.34 8.87 -12.62
CA LYS A 126 15.32 8.73 -13.67
C LYS A 126 14.43 7.50 -13.44
N GLN A 127 15.04 6.34 -13.24
CA GLN A 127 14.31 5.08 -13.01
C GLN A 127 13.52 5.15 -11.71
N PHE A 128 14.10 5.72 -10.64
CA PHE A 128 13.39 5.95 -9.39
C PHE A 128 12.09 6.77 -9.57
N ILE A 129 12.16 7.89 -10.27
CA ILE A 129 10.98 8.74 -10.53
C ILE A 129 9.96 8.00 -11.40
N ILE A 130 10.40 7.31 -12.45
CA ILE A 130 9.51 6.51 -13.30
C ILE A 130 8.78 5.44 -12.49
N THR A 131 9.49 4.73 -11.60
CA THR A 131 8.89 3.73 -10.72
C THR A 131 7.83 4.35 -9.82
N LEU A 132 8.09 5.51 -9.20
CA LEU A 132 7.11 6.19 -8.36
C LEU A 132 5.88 6.67 -9.15
N ILE A 133 6.07 7.24 -10.34
CA ILE A 133 4.96 7.63 -11.22
C ILE A 133 4.12 6.40 -11.56
N PHE A 134 4.77 5.29 -11.89
CA PHE A 134 4.08 4.04 -12.19
C PHE A 134 3.32 3.52 -10.96
N SER A 135 3.89 3.57 -9.75
CA SER A 135 3.20 3.25 -8.50
C SER A 135 1.94 4.09 -8.28
N LEU A 136 2.02 5.41 -8.51
CA LEU A 136 0.90 6.34 -8.34
C LEU A 136 -0.31 5.96 -9.21
N PHE A 137 -0.07 5.56 -10.46
CA PHE A 137 -1.16 5.18 -11.37
C PHE A 137 -1.58 3.72 -11.22
N ALA A 138 -0.68 2.84 -10.80
CA ALA A 138 -0.98 1.41 -10.67
C ALA A 138 -1.78 1.08 -9.41
N TYR A 139 -1.55 1.76 -8.28
CA TYR A 139 -2.18 1.36 -7.01
C TYR A 139 -3.72 1.40 -7.05
N PRO A 140 -4.42 2.41 -7.63
CA PRO A 140 -5.87 2.42 -7.67
C PRO A 140 -6.39 1.28 -8.53
N PHE A 141 -5.71 1.00 -9.65
CA PHE A 141 -6.07 -0.09 -10.55
C PHE A 141 -5.92 -1.46 -9.88
N ILE A 142 -4.83 -1.67 -9.14
CA ILE A 142 -4.59 -2.89 -8.35
C ILE A 142 -5.69 -3.07 -7.28
N ILE A 143 -6.04 -2.02 -6.54
CA ILE A 143 -7.13 -2.05 -5.56
C ILE A 143 -8.45 -2.45 -6.24
N TRP A 144 -8.80 -1.79 -7.35
CA TRP A 144 -10.04 -2.07 -8.09
C TRP A 144 -10.11 -3.50 -8.64
N ILE A 145 -9.03 -4.00 -9.23
CA ILE A 145 -8.97 -5.40 -9.70
C ILE A 145 -9.14 -6.36 -8.52
N THR A 146 -8.50 -6.08 -7.38
CA THR A 146 -8.57 -6.96 -6.22
C THR A 146 -9.97 -6.97 -5.62
N LEU A 147 -10.64 -5.81 -5.57
CA LEU A 147 -12.04 -5.71 -5.17
C LEU A 147 -12.97 -6.44 -6.15
N LEU A 148 -12.73 -6.32 -7.46
CA LEU A 148 -13.50 -7.04 -8.48
C LEU A 148 -13.32 -8.56 -8.31
N PHE A 149 -12.09 -9.02 -8.12
CA PHE A 149 -11.79 -10.42 -7.82
C PHE A 149 -12.50 -10.90 -6.55
N ALA A 150 -12.45 -10.11 -5.48
CA ALA A 150 -13.11 -10.44 -4.22
C ALA A 150 -14.65 -10.52 -4.34
N SER A 151 -15.25 -9.82 -5.32
CA SER A 151 -16.70 -9.85 -5.53
C SER A 151 -17.22 -11.24 -5.94
N TYR A 152 -16.39 -12.07 -6.58
CA TYR A 152 -16.73 -13.45 -6.93
C TYR A 152 -16.82 -14.39 -5.72
N PHE A 153 -16.32 -13.99 -4.55
CA PHE A 153 -16.37 -14.77 -3.30
C PHE A 153 -17.48 -14.29 -2.35
N HIS A 154 -18.42 -13.49 -2.87
CA HIS A 154 -19.54 -12.90 -2.15
C HIS A 154 -20.78 -13.82 -2.07
N SER A 155 -20.60 -15.15 -2.05
CA SER A 155 -21.71 -16.10 -1.80
C SER A 155 -22.05 -16.19 -0.32
#